data_AF-A0A1W9S139-F1
#
_entry.id   AF-A0A1W9S139-F1
#
_cell.length_a   1.000
_cell.length_b   1.000
_cell.length_c   1.000
_cell.angle_alpha   90.00
_cell.angle_beta   90.00
_cell.angle_gamma   90.00
#
_symmetry.space_group_name_H-M   'P 1'
#
loop_
_entity.id
_entity.type
_entity.pdbx_description
1 polymer ?
#
loop_
_entity_poly.entity_id
_entity_poly.type
_entity_poly.pdbx_seq_one_letter_code
_entity_poly.pdbx_strand_id
1 'polypeptide(L)' 'MFPNRISILIFGHACIIIGCFLTTWGIYLLPYSEPTITNIFSRPLFWGIFSIMGGICANYHGFCRCIKK' A
#
# COMPACT_ATOMS: atom_id res chain seq x y z
N MET A 1 -16.35 15.76 -5.51
CA MET A 1 -15.04 16.14 -6.08
C MET A 1 -14.39 14.88 -6.63
N PHE A 2 -14.62 14.58 -7.92
CA PHE A 2 -13.99 13.41 -8.55
C PHE A 2 -12.50 13.70 -8.65
N PRO A 3 -11.60 12.88 -8.07
CA PRO A 3 -10.19 13.15 -8.16
C PRO A 3 -9.76 12.99 -9.62
N ASN A 4 -8.95 13.92 -10.13
CA ASN A 4 -8.37 13.80 -11.47
C ASN A 4 -7.64 12.45 -11.58
N ARG A 5 -7.78 11.79 -12.75
CA ARG A 5 -7.10 10.51 -13.05
C ARG A 5 -5.64 10.52 -12.63
N ILE A 6 -4.93 11.59 -12.97
CA ILE A 6 -3.51 11.76 -12.69
C ILE A 6 -3.25 11.72 -11.19
N SER A 7 -4.08 12.38 -10.38
CA SER A 7 -3.94 12.37 -8.91
C SER A 7 -4.10 10.98 -8.30
N ILE A 8 -5.04 10.17 -8.80
CA ILE A 8 -5.25 8.79 -8.31
C ILE A 8 -4.10 7.87 -8.72
N LEU A 9 -3.58 8.01 -9.94
CA LEU A 9 -2.43 7.24 -10.40
C LEU A 9 -1.17 7.57 -9.61
N ILE A 10 -0.91 8.87 -9.36
CA ILE A 10 0.23 9.31 -8.54
C ILE A 10 0.08 8.82 -7.11
N PHE A 11 -1.11 8.92 -6.52
CA PHE A 11 -1.39 8.41 -5.18
C PHE A 11 -1.15 6.90 -5.10
N GLY A 12 -1.71 6.13 -6.05
CA GLY A 12 -1.52 4.68 -6.12
C GLY A 12 -0.05 4.29 -6.24
N HIS A 13 0.72 4.96 -7.10
CA HIS A 13 2.16 4.73 -7.22
C HIS A 13 2.93 5.08 -5.94
N ALA A 14 2.63 6.21 -5.30
CA ALA A 14 3.28 6.60 -4.05
C ALA A 14 3.02 5.56 -2.95
N CYS A 15 1.78 5.06 -2.82
CA CYS A 15 1.42 4.01 -1.88
C CYS A 15 2.14 2.68 -2.16
N ILE A 16 2.35 2.31 -3.43
CA ILE A 16 3.14 1.12 -3.79
C ILE A 16 4.60 1.29 -3.39
N ILE A 17 5.22 2.43 -3.72
CA ILE A 17 6.63 2.70 -3.40
C ILE A 17 6.84 2.65 -1.88
N ILE A 18 6.04 3.41 -1.12
CA ILE A 18 6.08 3.44 0.33
C ILE A 18 5.83 2.03 0.90
N GLY A 19 4.83 1.32 0.37
CA GLY A 19 4.52 -0.05 0.77
C GLY A 19 5.67 -1.04 0.54
N CYS A 20 6.39 -0.93 -0.58
CA CYS A 20 7.59 -1.73 -0.86
C CYS A 20 8.70 -1.44 0.16
N PHE A 21 8.98 -0.17 0.46
CA PHE A 21 9.96 0.21 1.49
C PHE A 21 9.59 -0.36 2.87
N LEU A 22 8.33 -0.21 3.29
CA LEU A 22 7.85 -0.76 4.57
C LEU A 22 7.91 -2.29 4.60
N THR A 23 7.61 -2.94 3.48
CA THR A 23 7.66 -4.41 3.39
C THR A 23 9.09 -4.92 3.50
N THR A 24 10.04 -4.32 2.77
CA THR A 24 11.46 -4.66 2.89
C THR A 24 11.95 -4.46 4.33
N TRP A 25 11.63 -3.32 4.93
CA TRP A 25 11.95 -3.05 6.34
C TRP A 25 11.33 -4.11 7.27
N GLY A 26 10.06 -4.45 7.06
CA GLY A 26 9.35 -5.45 7.86
C GLY A 26 9.98 -6.84 7.78
N ILE A 27 10.52 -7.23 6.61
CA ILE A 27 11.24 -8.50 6.43
C ILE A 27 12.56 -8.49 7.23
N TYR A 28 13.27 -7.36 7.29
CA TYR A 28 14.47 -7.25 8.13
C TYR A 28 14.18 -7.40 9.63
N LEU A 29 12.98 -7.03 10.08
CA LEU A 29 12.59 -7.19 11.48
C LEU A 29 12.05 -8.60 11.81
N LEU A 30 11.88 -9.47 10.80
CA LEU A 30 11.33 -10.81 10.95
C LEU A 30 12.04 -11.69 12.01
N PRO A 31 13.39 -11.75 12.10
CA PRO A 31 14.08 -12.60 13.08
C PRO A 31 13.90 -12.17 14.54
N TYR A 32 13.47 -10.93 14.79
CA TYR A 32 13.17 -10.40 16.13
C TYR A 32 11.65 -10.31 16.38
N SER A 33 10.85 -11.10 15.66
CA SER A 33 9.38 -11.07 15.77
C SER A 33 8.82 -12.20 16.61
N GLU A 34 8.00 -11.84 17.58
CA GLU A 34 7.08 -12.78 18.20
C GLU A 34 5.87 -13.00 17.28
N PRO A 35 5.39 -14.23 17.06
CA PRO A 35 4.24 -14.53 16.22
C PRO A 35 2.90 -14.27 16.95
N THR A 36 2.76 -13.09 17.57
CA THR A 36 1.53 -12.65 18.23
C THR A 36 0.71 -11.76 17.29
N ILE A 37 -0.61 -11.89 17.33
CA ILE A 37 -1.53 -11.15 16.44
C ILE A 37 -1.33 -9.63 16.57
N THR A 38 -1.17 -9.14 17.79
CA THR A 38 -0.88 -7.72 18.07
C THR A 38 0.42 -7.27 17.42
N ASN A 39 1.46 -8.10 17.47
CA ASN A 39 2.75 -7.82 16.85
C ASN A 39 2.71 -7.91 15.31
N ILE A 40 1.81 -8.71 14.73
CA ILE A 40 1.59 -8.73 13.28
C ILE A 40 0.97 -7.41 12.82
N PHE A 41 -0.11 -6.96 13.47
CA PHE A 41 -0.82 -5.73 13.10
C PHE A 41 -0.05 -4.45 13.40
N SER A 42 0.86 -4.44 14.38
CA SER A 42 1.67 -3.26 14.70
C SER A 42 2.91 -3.12 13.81
N ARG A 43 3.27 -4.16 13.05
CA ARG A 43 4.52 -4.18 12.27
C ARG A 43 4.38 -3.56 10.89
N PRO A 44 5.46 -2.93 10.39
CA PRO A 44 5.48 -2.30 9.08
C PRO A 44 5.24 -3.30 7.94
N LEU A 45 5.48 -4.60 8.16
CA LEU A 45 5.22 -5.65 7.18
C LEU A 45 3.73 -5.71 6.79
N PHE A 46 2.82 -5.72 7.78
CA PHE A 46 1.38 -5.80 7.53
C PHE A 46 0.88 -4.57 6.78
N TRP A 47 1.25 -3.38 7.25
CA TRP A 47 0.90 -2.12 6.62
C TRP A 47 1.55 -1.92 5.25
N GLY A 48 2.76 -2.46 5.06
CA GLY A 48 3.47 -2.46 3.78
C GLY A 48 2.69 -3.25 2.72
N ILE A 49 2.29 -4.48 3.04
CA ILE A 49 1.47 -5.31 2.15
C ILE A 49 0.11 -4.67 1.89
N PHE A 50 -0.54 -4.13 2.93
CA PHE A 50 -1.82 -3.43 2.79
C PHE A 50 -1.70 -2.19 1.89
N SER A 51 -0.62 -1.41 2.02
CA SER A 51 -0.35 -0.24 1.19
C SER A 51 -0.05 -0.60 -0.27
N ILE A 52 0.64 -1.72 -0.53
CA ILE A 52 0.87 -2.22 -1.90
C ILE A 52 -0.46 -2.62 -2.54
N MET A 53 -1.25 -3.46 -1.86
CA MET A 53 -2.55 -3.92 -2.38
C MET A 53 -3.51 -2.74 -2.60
N GLY A 54 -3.57 -1.80 -1.64
CA GLY A 54 -4.36 -0.58 -1.74
C GLY A 54 -3.90 0.34 -2.87
N GLY A 55 -2.59 0.49 -3.07
CA GLY A 55 -2.02 1.27 -4.16
C GLY A 55 -2.28 0.65 -5.54
N ILE A 56 -2.25 -0.68 -5.67
CA ILE A 56 -2.66 -1.39 -6.89
C ILE A 56 -4.15 -1.13 -7.16
N CYS A 57 -5.00 -1.27 -6.14
CA CYS A 57 -6.44 -0.97 -6.25
C CYS A 57 -6.68 0.46 -6.73
N ALA A 58 -5.99 1.45 -6.15
CA ALA A 58 -6.09 2.84 -6.57
C ALA A 58 -5.66 3.05 -8.04
N ASN A 59 -4.57 2.43 -8.48
CA ASN A 59 -4.14 2.49 -9.87
C ASN A 59 -5.18 1.87 -10.82
N TYR A 60 -5.75 0.70 -10.49
CA TYR A 60 -6.84 0.09 -11.26
C TYR A 60 -8.07 0.99 -11.30
N HIS A 61 -8.45 1.58 -10.17
CA HIS A 61 -9.56 2.54 -10.11
C HIS A 61 -9.31 3.74 -11.03
N GLY A 62 -8.05 4.18 -11.15
CA GLY A 62 -7.54 5.16 -12.12
C GLY A 62 -8.02 4.95 -13.57
N PHE A 63 -8.23 3.70 -13.97
CA PHE A 63 -8.67 3.30 -15.31
C PHE A 63 -10.14 2.85 -15.37
N CYS A 64 -10.84 2.82 -14.23
CA CYS A 64 -12.26 2.48 -14.21
C CYS A 64 -13.12 3.57 -14.84
N ARG A 65 -14.25 3.17 -15.42
CA ARG A 65 -15.28 4.08 -15.99
C ARG A 65 -15.86 5.08 -14.97
N CYS A 66 -15.67 4.81 -13.67
CA CYS A 66 -16.06 5.70 -12.57
C CYS A 66 -15.25 7.01 -12.54
N ILE A 67 -14.02 7.00 -13.06
CA ILE A 67 -13.20 8.21 -13.20
C ILE A 67 -13.43 8.77 -14.59
N LYS A 68 -14.17 9.88 -14.64
CA LYS A 68 -14.35 10.65 -15.87
C LYS A 68 -13.02 11.28 -16.28
N LYS A 69 -12.77 11.24 -17.59
CA LYS A 69 -11.53 11.69 -18.24
C LYS A 69 -11.32 13.20 -18.05
#